data_AF-A0A383TZ79-F1
#
_entry.id   AF-A0A383TZ79-F1
#
_cell.length_a   1.000
_cell.length_b   1.000
_cell.length_c   1.000
_cell.angle_alpha   90.00
_cell.angle_beta   90.00
_cell.angle_gamma   90.00
#
_symmetry.space_group_name_H-M   'P 1'
#
loop_
_entity.id
_entity.type
_entity.pdbx_description
1 polymer ?
#
loop_
_entity_poly.entity_id
_entity_poly.type
_entity_poly.pdbx_seq_one_letter_code
_entity_poly.pdbx_strand_id
1 'polypeptide(L)'
;MRRRKNEMTVGEAVKEFIRWHGMEERVLQSMAEDAWQEEMGGFLKSYTERIYVKKRIMYVKLNSPALKEELSFGKSKIIAHLNEGIGEEFIQDLKFL
;
A
#
# COMPACT_ATOMS: atom_id res chain seq x y z
N MET A 1 6.02 -37.94 -30.05
CA MET A 1 6.14 -36.86 -29.04
C MET A 1 5.05 -35.83 -29.30
N ARG A 2 4.09 -35.67 -28.38
CA ARG A 2 2.96 -34.75 -28.52
C ARG A 2 3.44 -33.36 -28.07
N ARG A 3 3.68 -32.44 -29.02
CA ARG A 3 3.92 -31.02 -28.71
C ARG A 3 2.67 -30.49 -28.00
N ARG A 4 2.77 -30.16 -26.71
CA ARG A 4 1.75 -29.36 -26.04
C ARG A 4 1.85 -27.96 -26.64
N LYS A 5 0.92 -27.62 -27.53
CA LYS A 5 0.69 -26.24 -27.96
C LYS A 5 0.13 -25.52 -26.74
N ASN A 6 0.95 -24.72 -26.06
CA ASN A 6 0.48 -23.69 -25.13
C ASN A 6 -0.18 -22.57 -25.96
N GLU A 7 -1.31 -22.87 -26.60
CA GLU A 7 -2.15 -21.87 -27.27
C GLU A 7 -3.07 -21.28 -26.20
N MET A 8 -2.53 -20.32 -25.44
CA MET A 8 -3.36 -19.47 -24.58
C MET A 8 -4.10 -18.48 -25.47
N THR A 9 -5.43 -18.40 -25.31
CA THR A 9 -6.21 -17.38 -26.00
C THR A 9 -5.87 -15.98 -25.46
N VAL A 10 -6.07 -14.94 -26.28
CA VAL A 10 -5.86 -13.55 -25.84
C VAL A 10 -6.72 -13.23 -24.59
N GLY A 11 -7.93 -13.79 -24.51
CA GLY A 11 -8.81 -13.61 -23.36
C GLY A 11 -8.28 -14.25 -22.08
N GLU A 12 -7.68 -15.43 -22.16
CA GLU A 12 -7.01 -16.08 -21.02
C GLU A 12 -5.77 -15.29 -20.59
N ALA A 13 -4.96 -14.83 -21.55
CA ALA A 13 -3.78 -14.00 -21.28
C ALA A 13 -4.14 -12.71 -20.52
N VAL A 14 -5.20 -12.01 -20.95
CA VAL A 14 -5.68 -10.78 -20.29
C VAL A 14 -6.21 -11.09 -18.89
N LYS A 15 -6.94 -12.20 -18.70
CA LYS A 15 -7.42 -12.60 -17.36
C LYS A 15 -6.26 -12.93 -16.42
N GLU A 16 -5.25 -13.65 -16.89
CA GLU A 16 -4.07 -13.97 -16.09
C GLU A 16 -3.27 -12.71 -15.76
N PHE A 17 -3.12 -11.79 -16.70
CA PHE A 17 -2.46 -10.50 -16.47
C PHE A 17 -3.18 -9.68 -15.39
N ILE A 18 -4.51 -9.51 -15.50
CA ILE A 18 -5.31 -8.78 -14.50
C ILE A 18 -5.19 -9.47 -13.12
N ARG A 19 -5.23 -10.80 -13.08
CA ARG A 19 -5.10 -11.56 -11.82
C ARG A 19 -3.72 -11.34 -11.20
N TRP A 20 -2.65 -11.46 -12.00
CA TRP A 20 -1.29 -11.32 -11.52
C TRP A 20 -1.02 -9.91 -10.99
N HIS A 21 -1.36 -8.89 -11.77
CA HIS A 21 -1.17 -7.49 -11.35
C HIS A 21 -2.06 -7.14 -10.14
N GLY A 22 -3.28 -7.67 -10.07
CA GLY A 22 -4.13 -7.51 -8.90
C GLY A 22 -3.58 -8.17 -7.64
N MET A 23 -2.84 -9.29 -7.76
CA MET A 23 -2.16 -9.91 -6.62
C MET A 23 -0.95 -9.08 -6.18
N GLU A 24 -0.15 -8.60 -7.12
CA GLU A 24 1.00 -7.71 -6.86
C GLU A 24 0.58 -6.45 -6.10
N GLU A 25 -0.45 -5.74 -6.60
CA GLU A 25 -1.01 -4.56 -5.92
C GLU A 25 -1.50 -4.87 -4.49
N ARG A 26 -2.11 -6.04 -4.26
CA ARG A 26 -2.56 -6.44 -2.92
C ARG A 26 -1.41 -6.74 -1.97
N VAL A 27 -0.33 -7.32 -2.47
CA VAL A 27 0.89 -7.56 -1.68
C VAL A 27 1.51 -6.23 -1.27
N LEU A 28 1.66 -5.29 -2.22
CA LEU A 28 2.18 -3.95 -1.94
C LEU A 28 1.31 -3.17 -0.95
N GLN A 29 -0.02 -3.31 -1.02
CA GLN A 29 -0.94 -2.72 -0.03
C GLN A 29 -0.68 -3.27 1.37
N SER A 30 -0.54 -4.59 1.52
CA SER A 30 -0.21 -5.21 2.81
C SER A 30 1.15 -4.75 3.34
N MET A 31 2.17 -4.75 2.48
CA MET A 31 3.51 -4.29 2.85
C MET A 31 3.51 -2.82 3.30
N ALA A 32 2.72 -1.96 2.66
CA ALA A 32 2.59 -0.57 3.07
C ALA A 32 1.91 -0.42 4.44
N GLU A 33 0.90 -1.24 4.74
CA GLU A 33 0.25 -1.28 6.05
C GLU A 33 1.22 -1.76 7.14
N ASP A 34 2.01 -2.79 6.85
CA ASP A 34 3.04 -3.33 7.75
C ASP A 34 4.17 -2.30 7.98
N ALA A 35 4.69 -1.68 6.91
CA ALA A 35 5.72 -0.64 6.98
C ALA A 35 5.28 0.54 7.86
N TRP A 36 4.00 0.95 7.80
CA TRP A 36 3.48 1.95 8.73
C TRP A 36 3.58 1.48 10.18
N GLN A 37 3.21 0.23 10.50
CA GLN A 37 3.27 -0.28 11.87
C GLN A 37 4.71 -0.37 12.40
N GLU A 38 5.66 -0.70 11.53
CA GLU A 38 7.08 -0.80 11.87
C GLU A 38 7.74 0.57 12.05
N GLU A 39 7.60 1.46 11.05
CA GLU A 39 8.26 2.78 11.04
C GLU A 39 7.66 3.76 12.06
N MET A 40 6.34 3.74 12.23
CA MET A 40 5.62 4.66 13.11
C MET A 40 5.37 4.10 14.51
N GLY A 41 6.02 2.97 14.83
CA GLY A 41 5.74 2.10 15.97
C GLY A 41 5.52 2.80 17.32
N GLY A 42 4.78 2.11 18.20
CA GLY A 42 4.58 2.44 19.62
C GLY A 42 3.75 3.70 19.90
N PHE A 43 4.28 4.87 19.53
CA PHE A 43 3.67 6.17 19.81
C PHE A 43 2.40 6.40 19.01
N LEU A 44 2.40 6.13 17.70
CA LEU A 44 1.23 6.35 16.85
C LEU A 44 0.20 5.23 16.97
N LYS A 45 0.58 4.07 17.51
CA LYS A 45 -0.30 2.90 17.63
C LYS A 45 -1.52 3.14 18.52
N SER A 46 -1.35 3.88 19.63
CA SER A 46 -2.47 4.24 20.51
C SER A 46 -3.43 5.28 19.88
N TYR A 47 -2.95 6.02 18.88
CA TYR A 47 -3.73 7.05 18.20
C TYR A 47 -4.31 6.60 16.87
N THR A 48 -3.81 5.50 16.29
CA THR A 48 -4.25 4.96 15.00
C THR A 48 -5.41 4.00 15.19
N GLU A 49 -6.60 4.39 14.77
CA GLU A 49 -7.80 3.54 14.84
C GLU A 49 -7.89 2.57 13.66
N ARG A 50 -7.48 3.02 12.48
CA ARG A 50 -7.55 2.22 11.26
C ARG A 50 -6.53 2.72 10.26
N ILE A 51 -5.91 1.78 9.55
CA ILE A 51 -5.11 2.03 8.38
C ILE A 51 -5.63 1.18 7.22
N TYR A 52 -5.59 1.74 6.02
CA TYR A 52 -5.79 0.95 4.79
C TYR A 52 -5.19 1.68 3.59
N VAL A 53 -4.81 0.93 2.56
CA VAL A 53 -4.38 1.51 1.28
C VAL A 53 -5.43 1.32 0.21
N LYS A 54 -5.71 2.38 -0.56
CA LYS A 54 -6.62 2.32 -1.71
C LYS A 54 -6.16 3.25 -2.81
N LYS A 55 -6.03 2.71 -4.04
CA LYS A 55 -5.54 3.45 -5.22
C LYS A 55 -4.22 4.16 -4.93
N ARG A 56 -3.25 3.45 -4.32
CA ARG A 56 -1.93 3.99 -3.95
C ARG A 56 -1.97 5.17 -2.95
N ILE A 57 -3.10 5.38 -2.30
CA ILE A 57 -3.27 6.36 -1.21
C ILE A 57 -3.42 5.61 0.09
N MET A 58 -2.57 5.93 1.06
CA MET A 58 -2.72 5.43 2.42
C MET A 58 -3.73 6.30 3.17
N TYR A 59 -4.69 5.66 3.83
CA TYR A 59 -5.67 6.32 4.69
C TYR A 59 -5.41 5.92 6.12
N VAL A 60 -5.24 6.92 6.98
CA VAL A 60 -4.97 6.72 8.41
C VAL A 60 -6.05 7.45 9.19
N LYS A 61 -6.84 6.70 9.95
CA LYS A 61 -7.81 7.26 10.88
C LYS A 61 -7.13 7.44 12.23
N LEU A 62 -7.07 8.68 12.69
CA LEU A 62 -6.47 9.05 13.96
C LEU A 62 -7.54 9.53 14.94
N ASN A 63 -7.40 9.19 16.22
CA ASN A 63 -8.28 9.67 17.29
C ASN A 63 -7.84 11.02 17.91
N SER A 64 -6.69 11.58 17.47
CA SER A 64 -6.13 12.83 17.96
C SER A 64 -6.05 13.89 16.86
N PRO A 65 -6.83 15.00 16.96
CA PRO A 65 -6.78 16.10 16.00
C PRO A 65 -5.42 16.82 15.97
N ALA A 66 -4.77 16.99 17.12
CA ALA A 66 -3.47 17.65 17.19
C ALA A 66 -2.38 16.84 16.47
N LEU A 67 -2.40 15.52 16.64
CA LEU A 67 -1.47 14.62 15.98
C LEU A 67 -1.71 14.55 14.47
N LYS A 68 -2.98 14.57 14.04
CA LYS A 68 -3.35 14.67 12.63
C LYS A 68 -2.74 15.91 11.97
N GLU A 69 -2.80 17.05 12.65
CA GLU A 69 -2.22 18.31 12.15
C GLU A 69 -0.69 18.22 12.06
N GLU A 70 -0.03 17.77 13.13
CA GLU A 70 1.42 17.59 13.17
C GLU A 70 1.94 16.67 12.05
N LEU A 71 1.31 15.49 11.88
CA LEU A 71 1.67 14.54 10.84
C LEU A 71 1.37 15.04 9.43
N SER A 72 0.39 15.94 9.28
CA SER A 72 0.07 16.55 7.98
C SER A 72 1.23 17.40 7.45
N PHE A 73 1.97 18.09 8.34
CA PHE A 73 3.19 18.81 7.94
C PHE A 73 4.33 17.88 7.52
N GLY A 74 4.43 16.69 8.12
CA GLY A 74 5.46 15.69 7.83
C GLY A 74 5.13 14.72 6.69
N LYS A 75 3.97 14.88 6.06
CA LYS A 75 3.38 13.91 5.12
C LYS A 75 4.31 13.42 4.01
N SER A 76 5.03 14.32 3.37
CA SER A 76 5.96 13.98 2.28
C SER A 76 7.12 13.11 2.76
N LYS A 77 7.67 13.40 3.95
CA LYS A 77 8.71 12.58 4.57
C LYS A 77 8.19 11.19 4.95
N ILE A 78 6.95 11.12 5.46
CA ILE A 78 6.31 9.84 5.77
C ILE A 78 6.16 8.97 4.52
N ILE A 79 5.65 9.54 3.42
CA ILE A 79 5.49 8.81 2.16
C ILE A 79 6.85 8.29 1.66
N ALA A 80 7.90 9.10 1.75
CA ALA A 80 9.25 8.68 1.37
C ALA A 80 9.74 7.47 2.18
N HIS A 81 9.61 7.50 3.50
CA HIS A 81 10.00 6.39 4.36
C HIS A 81 9.16 5.12 4.13
N LEU A 82 7.85 5.27 3.91
CA LEU A 82 7.00 4.13 3.57
C LEU A 82 7.45 3.45 2.27
N ASN A 83 7.71 4.23 1.23
CA ASN A 83 8.17 3.68 -0.05
C ASN A 83 9.58 3.09 0.05
N GLU A 84 10.45 3.65 0.90
CA GLU A 84 11.76 3.07 1.22
C GLU A 84 11.62 1.70 1.87
N GLY A 85 10.72 1.55 2.84
CA GLY A 85 10.43 0.26 3.49
C GLY A 85 9.79 -0.78 2.56
N ILE A 86 8.99 -0.34 1.58
CA ILE A 86 8.38 -1.21 0.57
C ILE A 86 9.41 -1.61 -0.51
N GLY A 87 10.41 -0.76 -0.78
CA GLY A 87 11.40 -0.94 -1.84
C GLY A 87 10.92 -0.50 -3.24
N GLU A 88 9.78 0.17 -3.32
CA GLU A 88 9.20 0.72 -4.56
C GLU A 88 8.43 2.02 -4.28
N GLU A 89 8.37 2.94 -5.25
CA GLU A 89 7.49 4.12 -5.23
C GLU A 89 6.01 3.73 -5.43
N PHE A 90 5.42 3.13 -4.39
CA PHE A 90 4.04 2.62 -4.42
C PHE A 90 3.02 3.63 -3.89
N ILE A 91 3.26 4.23 -2.73
CA ILE A 91 2.38 5.20 -2.09
C ILE A 91 2.59 6.58 -2.69
N GLN A 92 1.53 7.16 -3.24
CA GLN A 92 1.55 8.48 -3.89
C GLN A 92 0.99 9.58 -2.98
N ASP A 93 0.14 9.22 -2.03
CA ASP A 93 -0.54 10.17 -1.16
C ASP A 93 -0.89 9.54 0.19
N LEU A 94 -1.09 10.39 1.20
CA LEU A 94 -1.44 10.01 2.56
C LEU A 94 -2.57 10.91 3.07
N LYS A 95 -3.68 10.31 3.50
CA LYS A 95 -4.87 11.04 3.93
C LYS A 95 -5.22 10.68 5.37
N PHE A 96 -5.25 11.69 6.22
CA PHE A 96 -5.73 11.55 7.58
C PHE A 96 -7.25 11.75 7.62
N LEU A 97 -7.97 10.73 8.08
CA LEU A 97 -9.43 10.74 8.25
C LEU A 97 -9.80 11.31 9.61
#